data_AF-A0A2K5MXD7-F1
#
_entry.id   AF-A0A2K5MXD7-F1
#
_cell.length_a   1.000
_cell.length_b   1.000
_cell.length_c   1.000
_cell.angle_alpha   90.00
_cell.angle_beta   90.00
_cell.angle_gamma   90.00
#
_symmetry.space_group_name_H-M   'P 1'
#
loop_
_entity.id
_entity.type
_entity.pdbx_description
1 polymer ?
#
loop_
_entity_poly.entity_id
_entity_poly.type
_entity_poly.pdbx_seq_one_letter_code
_entity_poly.pdbx_strand_id
1 'polypeptide(L)'
;MWLGAQNGWLYVHSAVANWKKCLHSIKLKDSVLSLVHVKGRVLVALADGTLAIFHRGEDGQWDLSNYHLMDLGHPHHSIRCMAVVYDRVWCGYKNKVHVIQPKTMQIEKSFDAHPRRESQVRQLAWIGDGVWVSIRLDSTLRLYHAHTHQHLQDVDIEPYVSKMLGTGKLGFSFVRITALLVAGSRLWVGTGNGVVISIPLTETVVLHRGQLLGLRANKTSPTSGEGTRPGGIIHVYGDDSSDRAASSFIPYCSMAQAQLCFHGHRDAVKFFVSVPGNVLATLNGSVLDSPAEGPGPAAPASEAEGQKLRNVLVLSGGEGYIDFRIGDGEDDETEEGTGDISQVKPVLSKAERSHIIVWQVSYTPE
;
A
#
# COMPACT_ATOMS: atom_id res chain seq x y z
N MET A 1 -9.71 15.37 6.64
CA MET A 1 -9.52 13.93 6.94
C MET A 1 -10.87 13.25 6.99
N TRP A 2 -10.99 12.07 6.40
CA TRP A 2 -12.20 11.24 6.42
C TRP A 2 -11.88 9.95 7.14
N LEU A 3 -12.73 9.55 8.09
CA LEU A 3 -12.50 8.39 8.95
C LEU A 3 -13.76 7.53 8.98
N GLY A 4 -13.65 6.28 8.54
CA GLY A 4 -14.71 5.30 8.64
C GLY A 4 -14.57 4.46 9.90
N ALA A 5 -15.72 4.09 10.50
CA ALA A 5 -15.77 3.25 11.68
C ALA A 5 -16.54 1.94 11.41
N GLN A 6 -16.21 0.91 12.21
CA GLN A 6 -16.85 -0.42 12.13
C GLN A 6 -18.34 -0.38 12.48
N ASN A 7 -18.78 0.58 13.27
CA ASN A 7 -20.19 0.78 13.54
C ASN A 7 -20.91 1.57 12.42
N GLY A 8 -20.29 1.78 11.26
CA GLY A 8 -20.88 2.45 10.10
C GLY A 8 -20.93 3.97 10.18
N TRP A 9 -20.27 4.58 11.17
CA TRP A 9 -20.11 6.04 11.18
C TRP A 9 -18.96 6.47 10.28
N LEU A 10 -19.19 7.57 9.56
CA LEU A 10 -18.19 8.27 8.76
C LEU A 10 -18.00 9.67 9.34
N TYR A 11 -16.77 9.97 9.75
CA TYR A 11 -16.41 11.23 10.37
C TYR A 11 -15.55 12.07 9.43
N VAL A 12 -15.84 13.37 9.37
CA VAL A 12 -15.07 14.35 8.60
C VAL A 12 -14.45 15.34 9.57
N HIS A 13 -13.14 15.48 9.50
CA HIS A 13 -12.35 16.39 10.31
C HIS A 13 -11.54 17.33 9.43
N SER A 14 -11.24 18.54 9.90
CA SER A 14 -10.27 19.40 9.22
C SER A 14 -8.88 18.78 9.33
N ALA A 15 -8.13 18.80 8.24
CA ALA A 15 -6.74 18.36 8.21
C ALA A 15 -5.74 19.49 8.56
N VAL A 16 -6.22 20.73 8.65
CA VAL A 16 -5.37 21.93 8.79
C VAL A 16 -5.42 22.48 10.21
N ALA A 17 -6.62 22.62 10.78
CA ALA A 17 -6.83 23.23 12.09
C ALA A 17 -7.89 22.47 12.88
N ASN A 18 -7.78 22.48 14.20
CA ASN A 18 -8.78 21.87 15.10
C ASN A 18 -9.13 20.41 14.75
N TRP A 19 -8.14 19.60 14.37
CA TRP A 19 -8.34 18.21 13.94
C TRP A 19 -9.07 17.34 14.97
N LYS A 20 -9.01 17.69 16.27
CA LYS A 20 -9.76 17.03 17.35
C LYS A 20 -11.29 17.22 17.23
N LYS A 21 -11.75 18.31 16.63
CA LYS A 21 -13.18 18.59 16.45
C LYS A 21 -13.69 17.89 15.20
N CYS A 22 -14.67 17.02 15.38
CA CYS A 22 -15.43 16.43 14.28
C CYS A 22 -16.28 17.54 13.62
N LEU A 23 -16.11 17.74 12.31
CA LEU A 23 -16.91 18.69 11.54
C LEU A 23 -18.27 18.09 11.17
N HIS A 24 -18.26 16.84 10.70
CA HIS A 24 -19.46 16.13 10.28
C HIS A 24 -19.38 14.66 10.65
N SER A 25 -20.54 14.09 11.00
CA SER A 25 -20.71 12.67 11.26
C SER A 25 -21.91 12.15 10.47
N ILE A 26 -21.68 11.16 9.63
CA ILE A 26 -22.69 10.58 8.75
C ILE A 26 -22.85 9.11 9.11
N LYS A 27 -24.08 8.63 9.28
CA LYS A 27 -24.37 7.23 9.53
C LYS A 27 -24.66 6.52 8.21
N LEU A 28 -23.84 5.51 7.90
CA LEU A 28 -24.03 4.61 6.77
C LEU A 28 -24.69 3.30 7.21
N LYS A 29 -25.13 2.50 6.22
CA LYS A 29 -25.92 1.28 6.43
C LYS A 29 -25.16 0.20 7.22
N ASP A 30 -23.86 0.09 6.99
CA ASP A 30 -23.01 -0.93 7.60
C ASP A 30 -21.59 -0.37 7.84
N SER A 31 -20.74 -1.20 8.42
CA SER A 31 -19.32 -1.00 8.71
C SER A 31 -18.56 -0.43 7.51
N VAL A 32 -17.80 0.63 7.75
CA VAL A 32 -16.91 1.19 6.73
C VAL A 32 -15.61 0.38 6.69
N LEU A 33 -15.27 -0.18 5.52
CA LEU A 33 -14.12 -1.07 5.35
C LEU A 33 -12.97 -0.46 4.54
N SER A 34 -13.26 0.45 3.61
CA SER A 34 -12.26 1.13 2.80
C SER A 34 -12.78 2.48 2.32
N LEU A 35 -11.88 3.46 2.19
CA LEU A 35 -12.18 4.78 1.67
C LEU A 35 -11.14 5.16 0.62
N VAL A 36 -11.58 5.73 -0.49
CA VAL A 36 -10.68 6.31 -1.50
C VAL A 36 -11.19 7.66 -1.96
N HIS A 37 -10.27 8.56 -2.27
CA HIS A 37 -10.57 9.87 -2.84
C HIS A 37 -10.01 9.95 -4.26
N VAL A 38 -10.83 10.37 -5.22
CA VAL A 38 -10.44 10.55 -6.62
C VAL A 38 -11.22 11.69 -7.24
N LYS A 39 -10.50 12.65 -7.85
CA LYS A 39 -11.07 13.77 -8.64
C LYS A 39 -12.30 14.44 -7.98
N GLY A 40 -12.22 14.79 -6.69
CA GLY A 40 -13.30 15.47 -5.97
C GLY A 40 -14.45 14.58 -5.50
N ARG A 41 -14.25 13.25 -5.50
CA ARG A 41 -15.21 12.27 -4.98
C ARG A 41 -14.57 11.41 -3.90
N VAL A 42 -15.37 11.02 -2.91
CA VAL A 42 -14.97 10.03 -1.90
C VAL A 42 -15.87 8.83 -2.05
N LEU A 43 -15.28 7.67 -2.33
CA LEU A 43 -15.97 6.41 -2.34
C LEU A 43 -15.72 5.71 -1.01
N VAL A 44 -16.78 5.18 -0.41
CA VAL A 44 -16.77 4.51 0.88
C VAL A 44 -17.35 3.11 0.70
N ALA A 45 -16.51 2.09 0.89
CA ALA A 45 -16.88 0.69 0.78
C ALA A 45 -17.44 0.15 2.10
N LEU A 46 -18.60 -0.50 2.01
CA LEU A 46 -19.33 -1.03 3.16
C LEU A 46 -19.28 -2.56 3.22
N ALA A 47 -19.51 -3.09 4.42
CA ALA A 47 -19.58 -4.53 4.67
C ALA A 47 -20.82 -5.22 4.06
N ASP A 48 -21.87 -4.46 3.75
CA ASP A 48 -23.10 -4.95 3.13
C ASP A 48 -23.03 -5.08 1.60
N GLY A 49 -21.88 -4.78 0.99
CA GLY A 49 -21.73 -4.87 -0.47
C GLY A 49 -22.11 -3.61 -1.24
N THR A 50 -22.38 -2.50 -0.55
CA THR A 50 -22.67 -1.21 -1.17
C THR A 50 -21.52 -0.20 -1.07
N LEU A 51 -21.48 0.72 -2.02
CA LEU A 51 -20.59 1.88 -2.04
C LEU A 51 -21.40 3.16 -1.83
N ALA A 52 -20.98 3.98 -0.87
CA ALA A 52 -21.43 5.35 -0.75
C ALA A 52 -20.44 6.28 -1.46
N ILE A 53 -20.92 7.06 -2.44
CA ILE A 53 -20.12 7.96 -3.25
C ILE A 53 -20.53 9.40 -2.93
N PHE A 54 -19.66 10.10 -2.22
CA PHE A 54 -19.78 11.52 -1.91
C PHE A 54 -19.10 12.36 -2.99
N HIS A 55 -19.58 13.57 -3.18
CA HIS A 55 -19.02 14.50 -4.16
C HIS A 55 -18.89 15.90 -3.56
N ARG A 56 -18.05 16.71 -4.21
CA ARG A 56 -18.04 18.15 -3.95
C ARG A 56 -19.15 18.84 -4.74
N GLY A 57 -19.71 19.90 -4.17
CA GLY A 57 -20.57 20.86 -4.86
C GLY A 57 -19.75 21.80 -5.76
N GLU A 58 -20.44 22.67 -6.48
CA GLU A 58 -19.82 23.68 -7.35
C GLU A 58 -19.02 24.72 -6.57
N ASP A 59 -19.39 24.95 -5.31
CA ASP A 59 -18.69 25.81 -4.35
C ASP A 59 -17.40 25.16 -3.78
N GLY A 60 -17.09 23.92 -4.18
CA GLY A 60 -15.94 23.16 -3.72
C GLY A 60 -16.08 22.54 -2.33
N GLN A 61 -17.22 22.73 -1.66
CA GLN A 61 -17.54 22.09 -0.38
C GLN A 61 -18.03 20.65 -0.60
N TRP A 62 -17.96 19.82 0.43
CA TRP A 62 -18.49 18.45 0.35
C TRP A 62 -20.01 18.47 0.54
N ASP A 63 -20.75 17.89 -0.40
CA ASP A 63 -22.16 17.56 -0.16
C ASP A 63 -22.23 16.24 0.59
N LEU A 64 -22.39 16.36 1.91
CA LEU A 64 -22.48 15.21 2.82
C LEU A 64 -23.92 14.74 3.03
N SER A 65 -24.89 15.52 2.53
CA SER A 65 -26.32 15.24 2.68
C SER A 65 -26.84 14.37 1.54
N ASN A 66 -26.25 14.52 0.35
CA ASN A 66 -26.64 13.82 -0.86
C ASN A 66 -25.46 12.99 -1.39
N TYR A 67 -25.46 11.70 -1.06
CA TYR A 67 -24.48 10.74 -1.59
C TYR A 67 -25.18 9.65 -2.39
N HIS A 68 -24.49 9.16 -3.42
CA HIS A 68 -25.01 8.09 -4.26
C HIS A 68 -24.68 6.73 -3.63
N LEU A 69 -25.68 5.84 -3.55
CA LEU A 69 -25.49 4.47 -3.12
C LEU A 69 -25.50 3.54 -4.32
N MET A 70 -24.45 2.75 -4.44
CA MET A 70 -24.24 1.80 -5.53
C MET A 70 -24.05 0.39 -4.98
N ASP A 71 -24.82 -0.57 -5.48
CA ASP A 71 -24.73 -1.98 -5.11
C ASP A 71 -23.83 -2.75 -6.09
N LEU A 72 -22.87 -3.54 -5.60
CA LEU A 72 -21.99 -4.36 -6.44
C LEU A 72 -22.57 -5.74 -6.82
N GLY A 73 -23.74 -6.09 -6.27
CA GLY A 73 -24.56 -7.21 -6.71
C GLY A 73 -24.85 -8.26 -5.64
N HIS A 74 -25.77 -9.17 -5.94
CA HIS A 74 -26.22 -10.21 -5.03
C HIS A 74 -25.52 -11.56 -5.28
N PRO A 75 -25.37 -12.43 -4.25
CA PRO A 75 -25.64 -12.14 -2.83
C PRO A 75 -24.65 -11.10 -2.27
N HIS A 76 -25.07 -10.35 -1.25
CA HIS A 76 -24.26 -9.30 -0.64
C HIS A 76 -23.05 -9.85 0.10
N HIS A 77 -21.88 -9.28 -0.18
CA HIS A 77 -20.62 -9.58 0.49
C HIS A 77 -19.86 -8.28 0.79
N SER A 78 -18.98 -8.30 1.78
CA SER A 78 -18.18 -7.11 2.10
C SER A 78 -17.27 -6.66 0.96
N ILE A 79 -17.27 -5.36 0.67
CA ILE A 79 -16.28 -4.74 -0.23
C ILE A 79 -15.04 -4.44 0.60
N ARG A 80 -14.05 -5.32 0.51
CA ARG A 80 -12.94 -5.32 1.50
C ARG A 80 -11.83 -4.32 1.17
N CYS A 81 -11.62 -4.03 -0.11
CA CYS A 81 -10.53 -3.18 -0.55
C CYS A 81 -10.92 -2.37 -1.79
N MET A 82 -10.31 -1.19 -1.88
CA MET A 82 -10.38 -0.32 -3.04
C MET A 82 -9.00 0.26 -3.35
N ALA A 83 -8.74 0.51 -4.63
CA ALA A 83 -7.59 1.29 -5.07
C ALA A 83 -8.02 2.27 -6.17
N VAL A 84 -7.46 3.47 -6.14
CA VAL A 84 -7.56 4.40 -7.27
C VAL A 84 -6.53 3.96 -8.30
N VAL A 85 -7.00 3.65 -9.51
CA VAL A 85 -6.19 3.22 -10.64
C VAL A 85 -6.43 4.21 -11.76
N TYR A 86 -5.44 5.06 -12.03
CA TYR A 86 -5.61 6.25 -12.88
C TYR A 86 -6.80 7.12 -12.41
N ASP A 87 -7.87 7.18 -13.19
CA ASP A 87 -9.09 7.91 -12.87
C ASP A 87 -10.30 7.01 -12.56
N ARG A 88 -10.07 5.70 -12.44
CA ARG A 88 -11.04 4.69 -12.02
C ARG A 88 -10.80 4.26 -10.58
N VAL A 89 -11.81 3.61 -10.00
CA VAL A 89 -11.66 2.91 -8.72
C VAL A 89 -11.89 1.43 -8.93
N TRP A 90 -10.90 0.62 -8.53
CA TRP A 90 -11.02 -0.83 -8.52
C TRP A 90 -11.48 -1.27 -7.14
N CYS A 91 -12.51 -2.10 -7.08
CA CYS A 91 -13.10 -2.63 -5.84
C CYS A 91 -13.01 -4.16 -5.83
N GLY A 92 -12.45 -4.72 -4.77
CA GLY A 92 -12.46 -6.17 -4.54
C GLY A 92 -13.79 -6.64 -3.96
N TYR A 93 -14.47 -7.55 -4.66
CA TYR A 93 -15.76 -8.12 -4.26
C TYR A 93 -15.80 -9.62 -4.54
N LYS A 94 -15.78 -10.45 -3.50
CA LYS A 94 -15.57 -11.91 -3.62
C LYS A 94 -14.32 -12.20 -4.46
N ASN A 95 -14.41 -13.13 -5.42
CA ASN A 95 -13.34 -13.49 -6.34
C ASN A 95 -13.20 -12.50 -7.52
N LYS A 96 -13.93 -11.38 -7.53
CA LYS A 96 -13.98 -10.42 -8.64
C LYS A 96 -13.37 -9.07 -8.27
N VAL A 97 -12.95 -8.36 -9.31
CA VAL A 97 -12.68 -6.93 -9.25
C VAL A 97 -13.71 -6.20 -10.10
N HIS A 98 -14.32 -5.16 -9.52
CA HIS A 98 -15.21 -4.23 -10.21
C HIS A 98 -14.48 -2.92 -10.45
N VAL A 99 -14.49 -2.43 -11.69
CA VAL A 99 -13.91 -1.16 -12.10
C VAL A 99 -15.02 -0.15 -12.21
N ILE A 100 -14.94 0.89 -11.39
CA ILE A 100 -15.98 1.89 -11.21
C ILE A 100 -15.49 3.21 -11.77
N GLN A 101 -16.35 3.85 -12.55
CA GLN A 101 -16.14 5.21 -13.01
C GLN A 101 -16.71 6.20 -12.00
N PRO A 102 -15.87 6.95 -11.25
CA PRO A 102 -16.36 7.79 -10.16
C PRO A 102 -17.33 8.87 -10.63
N LYS A 103 -17.12 9.41 -11.85
CA LYS A 103 -17.96 10.49 -12.41
C LYS A 103 -19.36 10.04 -12.77
N THR A 104 -19.50 8.91 -13.45
CA THR A 104 -20.80 8.37 -13.88
C THR A 104 -21.45 7.50 -12.81
N MET A 105 -20.68 7.09 -11.79
CA MET A 105 -21.12 6.21 -10.70
C MET A 105 -21.61 4.86 -11.23
N GLN A 106 -20.94 4.32 -12.24
CA GLN A 106 -21.28 3.04 -12.90
C GLN A 106 -20.11 2.07 -12.87
N ILE A 107 -20.42 0.77 -12.90
CA ILE A 107 -19.44 -0.30 -13.10
C ILE A 107 -19.16 -0.34 -14.60
N GLU A 108 -17.94 -0.03 -14.99
CA GLU A 108 -17.51 -0.13 -16.39
C GLU A 108 -17.07 -1.56 -16.74
N LYS A 109 -16.44 -2.25 -15.78
CA LYS A 109 -15.95 -3.60 -15.98
C LYS A 109 -16.07 -4.42 -14.71
N SER A 110 -16.34 -5.70 -14.88
CA SER A 110 -16.19 -6.72 -13.84
C SER A 110 -15.47 -7.91 -14.43
N PHE A 111 -14.48 -8.44 -13.70
CA PHE A 111 -13.72 -9.62 -14.11
C PHE A 111 -13.36 -10.47 -12.90
N ASP A 112 -13.20 -11.77 -13.12
CA ASP A 112 -12.75 -12.71 -12.09
C ASP A 112 -11.25 -12.49 -11.84
N ALA A 113 -10.91 -12.01 -10.64
CA ALA A 113 -9.54 -11.85 -10.18
C ALA A 113 -8.95 -13.16 -9.64
N HIS A 114 -9.79 -14.16 -9.38
CA HIS A 114 -9.36 -15.51 -9.07
C HIS A 114 -10.34 -16.53 -9.69
N PRO A 115 -9.86 -17.66 -10.28
CA PRO A 115 -10.73 -18.65 -10.92
C PRO A 115 -11.70 -19.33 -9.95
N ARG A 116 -11.28 -19.49 -8.69
CA ARG A 116 -12.11 -20.09 -7.63
C ARG A 116 -13.08 -19.06 -7.06
N ARG A 117 -14.37 -19.40 -7.02
CA ARG A 117 -15.48 -18.48 -6.65
C ARG A 117 -15.54 -18.18 -5.15
N GLU A 118 -15.00 -19.07 -4.33
CA GLU A 118 -14.89 -18.95 -2.89
C GLU A 118 -13.72 -18.06 -2.45
N SER A 119 -12.75 -17.84 -3.34
CA SER A 119 -11.63 -16.94 -3.08
C SER A 119 -12.12 -15.50 -2.95
N GLN A 120 -11.43 -14.71 -2.13
CA GLN A 120 -11.81 -13.33 -1.85
C GLN A 120 -10.63 -12.41 -2.11
N VAL A 121 -10.81 -11.42 -2.98
CA VAL A 121 -9.85 -10.34 -3.18
C VAL A 121 -9.68 -9.59 -1.87
N ARG A 122 -8.43 -9.45 -1.43
CA ARG A 122 -8.11 -8.92 -0.10
C ARG A 122 -7.52 -7.52 -0.16
N GLN A 123 -6.51 -7.29 -1.00
CA GLN A 123 -5.86 -5.98 -1.18
C GLN A 123 -5.54 -5.72 -2.66
N LEU A 124 -5.45 -4.43 -2.99
CA LEU A 124 -5.09 -3.92 -4.30
C LEU A 124 -3.94 -2.91 -4.11
N ALA A 125 -2.89 -2.99 -4.93
CA ALA A 125 -1.81 -2.02 -4.94
C ALA A 125 -1.42 -1.68 -6.38
N TRP A 126 -1.54 -0.40 -6.75
CA TRP A 126 -1.37 0.08 -8.12
C TRP A 126 -0.04 0.82 -8.31
N ILE A 127 0.62 0.57 -9.45
CA ILE A 127 1.77 1.32 -9.95
C ILE A 127 1.93 1.12 -11.47
N GLY A 128 2.26 2.18 -12.21
CA GLY A 128 2.35 2.12 -13.67
C GLY A 128 1.06 1.57 -14.30
N ASP A 129 1.21 0.64 -15.23
CA ASP A 129 0.10 -0.09 -15.86
C ASP A 129 -0.27 -1.39 -15.15
N GLY A 130 0.26 -1.63 -13.95
CA GLY A 130 0.04 -2.85 -13.17
C GLY A 130 -0.74 -2.62 -11.89
N VAL A 131 -1.69 -3.52 -11.62
CA VAL A 131 -2.39 -3.61 -10.34
C VAL A 131 -2.11 -4.97 -9.72
N TRP A 132 -1.43 -4.95 -8.57
CA TRP A 132 -1.21 -6.13 -7.76
C TRP A 132 -2.43 -6.43 -6.90
N VAL A 133 -2.85 -7.69 -6.90
CA VAL A 133 -4.02 -8.19 -6.21
C VAL A 133 -3.60 -9.33 -5.29
N SER A 134 -3.94 -9.23 -3.99
CA SER A 134 -3.78 -10.35 -3.06
C SER A 134 -5.11 -11.08 -2.84
N ILE A 135 -5.03 -12.39 -2.60
CA ILE A 135 -6.18 -13.23 -2.30
C ILE A 135 -6.17 -13.63 -0.83
N ARG A 136 -7.35 -13.63 -0.19
CA ARG A 136 -7.51 -13.96 1.21
C ARG A 136 -7.13 -15.43 1.47
N LEU A 137 -6.36 -15.64 2.54
CA LEU A 137 -5.84 -16.97 2.94
C LEU A 137 -4.93 -17.61 1.89
N ASP A 138 -4.30 -16.80 1.03
CA ASP A 138 -3.39 -17.23 -0.02
C ASP A 138 -2.03 -16.53 0.13
N SER A 139 -0.97 -17.19 -0.33
CA SER A 139 0.40 -16.66 -0.45
C SER A 139 0.69 -16.08 -1.83
N THR A 140 -0.24 -16.21 -2.78
CA THR A 140 -0.05 -15.77 -4.16
C THR A 140 -0.52 -14.32 -4.38
N LEU A 141 0.34 -13.53 -5.01
CA LEU A 141 0.03 -12.22 -5.59
C LEU A 141 -0.26 -12.39 -7.09
N ARG A 142 -1.27 -11.68 -7.59
CA ARG A 142 -1.65 -11.68 -9.00
C ARG A 142 -1.51 -10.27 -9.57
N LEU A 143 -0.78 -10.12 -10.67
CA LEU A 143 -0.64 -8.85 -11.40
C LEU A 143 -1.65 -8.78 -12.54
N TYR A 144 -2.38 -7.68 -12.63
CA TYR A 144 -3.31 -7.38 -13.71
C TYR A 144 -2.93 -6.09 -14.43
N HIS A 145 -3.18 -6.04 -15.73
CA HIS A 145 -3.02 -4.82 -16.52
C HIS A 145 -4.13 -3.82 -16.20
N ALA A 146 -3.78 -2.57 -15.93
CA ALA A 146 -4.72 -1.50 -15.56
C ALA A 146 -5.77 -1.17 -16.63
N HIS A 147 -5.40 -1.21 -17.92
CA HIS A 147 -6.31 -0.90 -19.04
C HIS A 147 -6.99 -2.13 -19.64
N THR A 148 -6.25 -3.22 -19.90
CA THR A 148 -6.81 -4.40 -20.56
C THR A 148 -7.48 -5.37 -19.59
N HIS A 149 -7.23 -5.22 -18.29
CA HIS A 149 -7.70 -6.11 -17.22
C HIS A 149 -7.22 -7.57 -17.37
N GLN A 150 -6.22 -7.78 -18.23
CA GLN A 150 -5.63 -9.11 -18.42
C GLN A 150 -4.73 -9.46 -17.23
N HIS A 151 -4.78 -10.72 -16.85
CA HIS A 151 -3.81 -11.29 -15.92
C HIS A 151 -2.42 -11.37 -16.59
N LEU A 152 -1.37 -10.98 -15.87
CA LEU A 152 -0.02 -10.85 -16.39
C LEU A 152 1.00 -11.74 -15.66
N GLN A 153 0.86 -11.91 -14.35
CA GLN A 153 1.83 -12.62 -13.52
C GLN A 153 1.18 -13.17 -12.26
N ASP A 154 1.61 -14.35 -11.82
CA ASP A 154 1.37 -14.87 -10.47
C ASP A 154 2.72 -14.99 -9.74
N VAL A 155 2.76 -14.59 -8.47
CA VAL A 155 3.96 -14.62 -7.61
C VAL A 155 3.59 -15.22 -6.26
N ASP A 156 4.08 -16.42 -5.99
CA ASP A 156 3.93 -17.09 -4.69
C ASP A 156 5.11 -16.76 -3.76
N ILE A 157 4.80 -16.21 -2.58
CA ILE A 157 5.82 -15.85 -1.59
C ILE A 157 6.16 -16.98 -0.61
N GLU A 158 5.34 -18.03 -0.53
CA GLU A 158 5.48 -19.08 0.48
C GLU A 158 6.84 -19.81 0.41
N PRO A 159 7.33 -20.26 -0.77
CA PRO A 159 8.61 -20.94 -0.86
C PRO A 159 9.78 -20.08 -0.37
N TYR A 160 9.72 -18.77 -0.62
CA TYR A 160 10.76 -17.83 -0.20
C TYR A 160 10.77 -17.65 1.32
N VAL A 161 9.59 -17.45 1.94
CA VAL A 161 9.47 -17.30 3.40
C VAL A 161 9.91 -18.58 4.12
N SER A 162 9.42 -19.74 3.67
CA SER A 162 9.75 -21.04 4.25
C SER A 162 11.25 -21.35 4.20
N LYS A 163 11.92 -20.97 3.10
CA LYS A 163 13.37 -21.12 2.95
C LYS A 163 14.15 -20.22 3.91
N MET A 164 13.71 -18.97 4.10
CA MET A 164 14.46 -17.98 4.88
C MET A 164 14.29 -18.15 6.40
N LEU A 165 13.17 -18.70 6.86
CA LEU A 165 12.86 -18.81 8.29
C LEU A 165 12.84 -20.24 8.83
N GLY A 166 12.86 -21.26 7.94
CA GLY A 166 12.83 -22.67 8.30
C GLY A 166 11.45 -23.14 8.75
N THR A 167 11.04 -24.32 8.30
CA THR A 167 9.68 -24.87 8.51
C THR A 167 9.42 -25.42 9.92
N GLY A 168 10.40 -25.39 10.84
CA GLY A 168 10.34 -26.17 12.10
C GLY A 168 10.65 -25.45 13.41
N LYS A 169 11.16 -24.20 13.42
CA LYS A 169 11.59 -23.54 14.67
C LYS A 169 10.61 -22.52 15.25
N LEU A 170 9.68 -21.99 14.44
CA LEU A 170 8.84 -20.84 14.79
C LEU A 170 7.35 -21.05 14.49
N GLY A 171 6.91 -22.30 14.26
CA GLY A 171 5.49 -22.59 14.03
C GLY A 171 4.89 -21.99 12.74
N PHE A 172 5.73 -21.60 11.77
CA PHE A 172 5.29 -21.05 10.48
C PHE A 172 4.56 -22.09 9.63
N SER A 173 3.28 -22.31 9.90
CA SER A 173 2.38 -23.10 9.06
C SER A 173 1.48 -22.15 8.27
N PHE A 174 1.41 -22.34 6.95
CA PHE A 174 0.56 -21.59 6.02
C PHE A 174 0.85 -20.08 5.94
N VAL A 175 1.65 -19.69 4.95
CA VAL A 175 1.89 -18.26 4.65
C VAL A 175 0.65 -17.68 3.99
N ARG A 176 0.21 -16.53 4.49
CA ARG A 176 -0.92 -15.77 3.93
C ARG A 176 -0.60 -14.30 3.90
N ILE A 177 -0.97 -13.61 2.84
CA ILE A 177 -0.75 -12.18 2.70
C ILE A 177 -1.83 -11.42 3.47
N THR A 178 -1.40 -10.52 4.35
CA THR A 178 -2.29 -9.70 5.19
C THR A 178 -2.15 -8.21 4.94
N ALA A 179 -0.99 -7.75 4.49
CA ALA A 179 -0.70 -6.37 4.14
C ALA A 179 0.03 -6.28 2.79
N LEU A 180 -0.31 -5.27 1.98
CA LEU A 180 0.29 -5.03 0.67
C LEU A 180 0.41 -3.52 0.44
N LEU A 181 1.56 -3.07 -0.04
CA LEU A 181 1.79 -1.67 -0.41
C LEU A 181 2.85 -1.57 -1.51
N VAL A 182 2.68 -0.63 -2.44
CA VAL A 182 3.77 -0.20 -3.32
C VAL A 182 4.34 1.11 -2.79
N ALA A 183 5.65 1.13 -2.52
CA ALA A 183 6.34 2.33 -2.06
C ALA A 183 7.85 2.26 -2.39
N GLY A 184 8.40 3.35 -2.90
CA GLY A 184 9.83 3.49 -3.22
C GLY A 184 10.30 2.50 -4.29
N SER A 185 9.50 2.30 -5.35
CA SER A 185 9.77 1.34 -6.43
C SER A 185 9.87 -0.13 -5.96
N ARG A 186 9.18 -0.46 -4.86
CA ARG A 186 9.15 -1.80 -4.26
C ARG A 186 7.74 -2.20 -3.89
N LEU A 187 7.47 -3.50 -4.01
CA LEU A 187 6.28 -4.15 -3.48
C LEU A 187 6.58 -4.66 -2.08
N TRP A 188 5.86 -4.13 -1.09
CA TRP A 188 5.93 -4.51 0.30
C TRP A 188 4.81 -5.48 0.62
N VAL A 189 5.18 -6.62 1.19
CA VAL A 189 4.27 -7.71 1.52
C VAL A 189 4.41 -8.05 2.99
N GLY A 190 3.30 -8.01 3.70
CA GLY A 190 3.20 -8.37 5.11
C GLY A 190 2.37 -9.64 5.22
N THR A 191 2.82 -10.56 6.07
CA THR A 191 2.21 -11.88 6.20
C THR A 191 1.42 -12.02 7.50
N GLY A 192 0.58 -13.06 7.54
CA GLY A 192 -0.17 -13.45 8.74
C GLY A 192 0.68 -13.89 9.92
N ASN A 193 1.97 -14.17 9.70
CA ASN A 193 2.93 -14.57 10.73
C ASN A 193 3.92 -13.44 11.05
N GLY A 194 3.56 -12.19 10.72
CA GLY A 194 4.34 -11.00 11.06
C GLY A 194 5.60 -10.75 10.24
N VAL A 195 5.91 -11.63 9.29
CA VAL A 195 7.03 -11.46 8.34
C VAL A 195 6.71 -10.31 7.38
N VAL A 196 7.72 -9.46 7.14
CA VAL A 196 7.71 -8.40 6.13
C VAL A 196 8.72 -8.73 5.04
N ILE A 197 8.30 -8.59 3.79
CA ILE A 197 9.10 -8.84 2.59
C ILE A 197 9.05 -7.58 1.72
N SER A 198 10.19 -7.20 1.15
CA SER A 198 10.30 -6.09 0.21
C SER A 198 10.88 -6.58 -1.12
N ILE A 199 10.12 -6.46 -2.19
CA ILE A 199 10.47 -6.96 -3.53
C ILE A 199 10.67 -5.76 -4.47
N PRO A 200 11.87 -5.53 -5.02
CA PRO A 200 12.08 -4.51 -6.04
C PRO A 200 11.16 -4.72 -7.24
N LEU A 201 10.60 -3.62 -7.76
CA LEU A 201 9.85 -3.61 -9.01
C LEU A 201 10.78 -3.26 -10.16
N THR A 202 10.68 -4.03 -11.23
CA THR A 202 11.42 -3.82 -12.48
C THR A 202 10.47 -3.35 -13.57
N GLU A 203 10.95 -2.43 -14.40
CA GLU A 203 10.19 -1.94 -15.54
C GLU A 203 10.31 -2.92 -16.70
N THR A 204 9.19 -3.15 -17.38
CA THR A 204 9.20 -3.82 -18.68
C THR A 204 8.60 -2.88 -19.70
N VAL A 205 9.33 -2.65 -20.79
CA VAL A 205 8.86 -1.80 -21.88
C VAL A 205 8.04 -2.68 -22.83
N VAL A 206 6.72 -2.54 -22.71
CA VAL A 206 5.63 -2.95 -23.61
C VAL A 206 5.74 -4.31 -24.31
N LEU A 207 4.79 -5.20 -23.99
CA LEU A 207 4.46 -6.38 -24.81
C LEU A 207 3.69 -5.94 -26.08
N HIS A 208 4.29 -5.98 -27.26
CA HIS A 208 3.51 -5.93 -28.49
C HIS A 208 2.88 -7.32 -28.69
N ARG A 209 1.54 -7.43 -28.66
CA ARG A 209 0.78 -8.70 -28.84
C ARG A 209 1.06 -9.80 -27.80
N GLY A 210 1.28 -9.46 -26.54
CA GLY A 210 1.36 -10.46 -25.46
C GLY A 210 2.67 -11.25 -25.40
N GLN A 211 3.73 -10.80 -26.09
CA GLN A 211 5.09 -11.35 -25.99
C GLN A 211 6.05 -10.34 -25.34
N LEU A 212 6.78 -10.77 -24.32
CA LEU A 212 7.66 -9.94 -23.49
C LEU A 212 8.90 -9.54 -24.32
N LEU A 213 9.02 -8.26 -24.69
CA LEU A 213 10.07 -7.77 -25.59
C LEU A 213 11.36 -7.32 -24.88
N GLY A 214 11.33 -7.09 -23.56
CA GLY A 214 12.54 -6.80 -22.79
C GLY A 214 12.26 -6.42 -21.33
N LEU A 215 13.18 -6.80 -20.44
CA LEU A 215 13.22 -6.36 -19.05
C LEU A 215 14.19 -5.18 -18.95
N ARG A 216 13.71 -4.01 -18.52
CA ARG A 216 14.59 -2.91 -18.10
C ARG A 216 14.71 -2.97 -16.59
N ALA A 217 15.74 -3.65 -16.11
CA ALA A 217 16.02 -3.68 -14.68
C ALA A 217 16.30 -2.26 -14.18
N ASN A 218 15.66 -1.87 -13.07
CA ASN A 218 16.03 -0.68 -12.32
C ASN A 218 17.47 -0.89 -11.82
N LYS A 219 18.46 -0.20 -12.40
CA LYS A 219 19.87 -0.34 -12.01
C LYS A 219 20.05 0.27 -10.61
N THR A 220 19.96 -0.55 -9.57
CA THR A 220 20.23 -0.15 -8.17
C THR A 220 21.48 -0.83 -7.59
N SER A 221 22.60 -0.80 -8.31
CA SER A 221 23.90 -1.29 -7.77
C SER A 221 24.98 -0.20 -7.91
N PRO A 222 25.56 0.29 -6.80
CA PRO A 222 26.77 1.11 -6.85
C PRO A 222 27.96 0.15 -6.93
N THR A 223 28.29 -0.35 -8.12
CA THR A 223 29.57 -1.04 -8.33
C THR A 223 29.94 -1.09 -9.81
N SER A 224 31.14 -0.57 -10.09
CA SER A 224 31.97 -0.68 -11.29
C SER A 224 31.47 -0.08 -12.61
N GLY A 225 32.30 0.80 -13.16
CA GLY A 225 32.14 1.42 -14.47
C GLY A 225 32.72 0.60 -15.62
N GLU A 226 32.92 1.34 -16.71
CA GLU A 226 33.49 0.98 -18.02
C GLU A 226 32.54 0.39 -19.08
N GLY A 227 32.59 1.01 -20.27
CA GLY A 227 32.22 0.36 -21.51
C GLY A 227 31.30 1.15 -22.44
N THR A 228 31.82 2.22 -23.05
CA THR A 228 31.25 2.86 -24.24
C THR A 228 31.01 1.80 -25.33
N ARG A 229 29.76 1.58 -25.76
CA ARG A 229 29.47 0.89 -27.02
C ARG A 229 28.46 1.71 -27.85
N PRO A 230 28.72 1.89 -29.15
CA PRO A 230 27.91 2.70 -30.04
C PRO A 230 26.73 1.89 -30.57
N GLY A 231 25.53 2.47 -30.50
CA GLY A 231 24.29 1.82 -30.97
C GLY A 231 23.06 2.63 -30.57
N GLY A 232 23.08 3.94 -30.82
CA GLY A 232 21.94 4.81 -30.57
C GLY A 232 20.80 4.49 -31.54
N ILE A 233 19.62 4.18 -31.00
CA ILE A 233 18.38 4.10 -31.77
C ILE A 233 17.69 5.46 -31.70
N ILE A 234 17.32 5.92 -32.90
CA ILE A 234 16.79 7.23 -33.27
C ILE A 234 15.39 7.43 -32.67
N HIS A 235 15.18 8.57 -32.01
CA HIS A 235 13.85 9.05 -31.63
C HIS A 235 13.14 9.66 -32.85
N VAL A 236 11.93 9.19 -33.15
CA VAL A 236 11.03 9.81 -34.14
C VAL A 236 9.76 10.27 -33.43
N TYR A 237 9.44 11.54 -33.64
CA TYR A 237 8.42 12.37 -33.01
C TYR A 237 7.03 11.75 -32.80
N GLY A 238 6.42 12.10 -31.67
CA GLY A 238 4.98 12.00 -31.40
C GLY A 238 4.56 13.16 -30.50
N ASP A 239 3.55 13.89 -30.96
CA ASP A 239 3.08 15.23 -30.55
C ASP A 239 2.86 15.49 -29.05
N ASP A 240 3.08 16.76 -28.68
CA ASP A 240 2.72 17.38 -27.40
C ASP A 240 1.19 17.41 -27.24
N SER A 241 0.67 16.68 -26.25
CA SER A 241 -0.62 17.01 -25.65
C SER A 241 -0.56 16.77 -24.14
N SER A 242 -0.99 17.79 -23.41
CA SER A 242 -0.87 17.97 -21.97
C SER A 242 -1.54 16.87 -21.15
N ASP A 243 -0.74 15.94 -20.65
CA ASP A 243 -0.80 15.39 -19.29
C ASP A 243 0.60 14.83 -19.02
N ARG A 244 1.19 15.10 -17.86
CA ARG A 244 2.44 14.43 -17.45
C ARG A 244 2.12 12.95 -17.24
N ALA A 245 2.06 12.20 -18.32
CA ALA A 245 1.90 10.76 -18.30
C ALA A 245 3.12 10.22 -17.57
N ALA A 246 2.90 9.65 -16.38
CA ALA A 246 3.82 8.66 -15.85
C ALA A 246 4.12 7.70 -17.00
N SER A 247 5.40 7.51 -17.32
CA SER A 247 5.82 6.60 -18.39
C SER A 247 5.07 5.28 -18.25
N SER A 248 4.37 4.86 -19.30
CA SER A 248 3.61 3.60 -19.32
C SER A 248 4.60 2.42 -19.18
N PHE A 249 4.51 1.67 -18.09
CA PHE A 249 5.33 0.49 -17.84
C PHE A 249 4.55 -0.56 -17.06
N ILE A 250 4.91 -1.84 -17.25
CA ILE A 250 4.34 -2.93 -16.44
C ILE A 250 5.32 -3.30 -15.32
N PRO A 251 4.91 -3.20 -14.03
CA PRO A 251 5.76 -3.46 -12.88
C PRO A 251 5.88 -4.97 -12.60
N TYR A 252 6.96 -5.59 -13.07
CA TYR A 252 7.24 -7.00 -12.75
C TYR A 252 8.06 -7.10 -11.46
N CYS A 253 7.78 -8.13 -10.66
CA CYS A 253 8.58 -8.45 -9.48
C CYS A 253 9.12 -9.89 -9.60
N SER A 254 10.31 -10.11 -9.04
CA SER A 254 10.97 -11.43 -9.02
C SER A 254 11.36 -11.79 -7.59
N MET A 255 10.94 -12.98 -7.14
CA MET A 255 11.30 -13.47 -5.80
C MET A 255 12.80 -13.69 -5.63
N ALA A 256 13.57 -13.80 -6.71
CA ALA A 256 15.03 -13.87 -6.64
C ALA A 256 15.66 -12.56 -6.10
N GLN A 257 14.96 -11.44 -6.23
CA GLN A 257 15.39 -10.12 -5.74
C GLN A 257 14.66 -9.72 -4.45
N ALA A 258 13.77 -10.57 -3.94
CA ALA A 258 13.06 -10.31 -2.70
C ALA A 258 14.06 -10.18 -1.54
N GLN A 259 13.70 -9.32 -0.59
CA GLN A 259 14.45 -9.12 0.65
C GLN A 259 13.52 -9.39 1.82
N LEU A 260 13.94 -10.26 2.73
CA LEU A 260 13.22 -10.51 3.97
C LEU A 260 13.69 -9.50 5.03
N CYS A 261 12.75 -8.87 5.73
CA CYS A 261 13.08 -8.02 6.86
C CYS A 261 13.34 -8.92 8.09
N PHE A 262 14.50 -8.75 8.72
CA PHE A 262 14.83 -9.47 9.95
C PHE A 262 13.98 -9.06 11.15
N HIS A 263 13.36 -7.87 11.09
CA HIS A 263 12.42 -7.39 12.08
C HIS A 263 11.01 -7.56 11.56
N GLY A 264 10.14 -8.10 12.41
CA GLY A 264 8.74 -8.30 12.11
C GLY A 264 7.86 -8.17 13.34
N HIS A 265 6.63 -8.59 13.17
CA HIS A 265 5.64 -8.66 14.23
C HIS A 265 5.52 -10.09 14.75
N ARG A 266 5.06 -10.28 16.00
CA ARG A 266 4.74 -11.64 16.49
C ARG A 266 3.48 -12.17 15.84
N ASP A 267 2.52 -11.27 15.63
CA ASP A 267 1.27 -11.54 14.93
C ASP A 267 1.26 -11.00 13.50
N ALA A 268 0.12 -11.12 12.81
CA ALA A 268 -0.07 -10.63 11.46
C ALA A 268 0.33 -9.15 11.29
N VAL A 269 1.02 -8.86 10.19
CA VAL A 269 1.19 -7.48 9.73
C VAL A 269 -0.20 -6.93 9.38
N LYS A 270 -0.66 -5.89 10.09
CA LYS A 270 -2.03 -5.37 9.98
C LYS A 270 -2.18 -4.36 8.86
N PHE A 271 -1.16 -3.52 8.64
CA PHE A 271 -1.17 -2.52 7.58
C PHE A 271 0.25 -2.07 7.21
N PHE A 272 0.35 -1.42 6.05
CA PHE A 272 1.47 -0.55 5.73
C PHE A 272 0.98 0.86 5.46
N VAL A 273 1.84 1.84 5.74
CA VAL A 273 1.70 3.24 5.31
C VAL A 273 3.03 3.68 4.73
N SER A 274 3.01 4.53 3.71
CA SER A 274 4.21 5.23 3.26
C SER A 274 4.03 6.73 3.36
N VAL A 275 5.10 7.42 3.76
CA VAL A 275 5.17 8.88 3.79
C VAL A 275 6.49 9.34 3.21
N PRO A 276 6.51 10.44 2.43
CA PRO A 276 7.77 11.09 2.07
C PRO A 276 8.54 11.46 3.34
N GLY A 277 9.84 11.20 3.38
CA GLY A 277 10.63 11.53 4.56
C GLY A 277 12.08 11.06 4.46
N ASN A 278 12.96 11.72 5.22
CA ASN A 278 14.38 11.41 5.30
C ASN A 278 14.82 11.49 6.77
N VAL A 279 15.01 10.34 7.42
CA VAL A 279 15.42 10.21 8.82
C VAL A 279 16.80 10.83 9.07
N LEU A 280 17.70 10.75 8.09
CA LEU A 280 19.05 11.34 8.24
C LEU A 280 19.00 12.88 8.25
N ALA A 281 18.03 13.48 7.55
CA ALA A 281 17.85 14.94 7.58
C ALA A 281 17.23 15.42 8.91
N THR A 282 16.33 14.63 9.52
CA THR A 282 15.72 14.95 10.82
C THR A 282 16.65 14.69 12.00
N LEU A 283 17.49 13.65 11.98
CA LEU A 283 18.51 13.41 13.02
C LEU A 283 19.61 14.48 13.03
N ASN A 284 19.91 15.08 11.87
CA ASN A 284 20.84 16.22 11.76
C ASN A 284 20.19 17.58 12.10
N GLY A 285 19.00 17.59 12.72
CA GLY A 285 18.38 18.79 13.29
C GLY A 285 17.69 19.75 12.30
N SER A 286 17.48 19.35 11.03
CA SER A 286 17.07 20.31 9.99
C SER A 286 15.55 20.44 9.74
N VAL A 287 14.66 19.68 10.37
CA VAL A 287 13.20 19.87 10.17
C VAL A 287 12.40 19.51 11.43
N LEU A 288 12.36 20.45 12.38
CA LEU A 288 11.21 20.61 13.28
C LEU A 288 10.39 21.78 12.74
N ASP A 289 9.66 21.58 11.65
CA ASP A 289 8.69 22.57 11.21
C ASP A 289 7.41 22.39 12.04
N SER A 290 7.39 23.11 13.17
CA SER A 290 6.13 23.47 13.84
C SER A 290 5.42 24.50 12.96
N PRO A 291 4.09 24.51 12.85
CA PRO A 291 3.40 25.47 11.99
C PRO A 291 3.51 26.87 12.59
N ALA A 292 4.48 27.66 12.13
CA ALA A 292 4.59 29.07 12.45
C ALA A 292 4.13 29.92 11.25
N GLU A 293 3.15 30.79 11.50
CA GLU A 293 2.62 31.77 10.56
C GLU A 293 3.70 32.77 10.12
N GLY A 294 3.74 33.10 8.82
CA GLY A 294 4.40 34.30 8.30
C GLY A 294 5.18 34.10 6.98
N PRO A 295 4.96 34.94 5.94
CA PRO A 295 5.66 34.81 4.66
C PRO A 295 6.98 35.59 4.68
N GLY A 296 8.10 34.91 4.45
CA GLY A 296 9.41 35.51 4.17
C GLY A 296 10.14 34.70 3.09
N PRO A 297 10.87 35.34 2.16
CA PRO A 297 11.31 34.68 0.94
C PRO A 297 12.50 33.75 1.21
N ALA A 298 12.32 32.45 0.92
CA ALA A 298 13.41 31.48 0.95
C ALA A 298 14.38 31.75 -0.23
N ALA A 299 15.66 31.92 0.10
CA ALA A 299 16.74 32.03 -0.88
C ALA A 299 16.92 30.70 -1.65
N PRO A 300 17.32 30.73 -2.93
CA PRO A 300 17.38 29.54 -3.77
C PRO A 300 18.62 28.69 -3.43
N ALA A 301 18.40 27.44 -3.03
CA ALA A 301 19.47 26.45 -2.94
C ALA A 301 19.89 26.04 -4.35
N SER A 302 21.20 26.15 -4.62
CA SER A 302 21.86 25.82 -5.88
C SER A 302 21.53 24.42 -6.40
N GLU A 303 20.98 24.35 -7.61
CA GLU A 303 20.73 23.12 -8.36
C GLU A 303 22.05 22.55 -8.88
N ALA A 304 22.45 21.39 -8.36
CA ALA A 304 23.42 20.51 -9.00
C ALA A 304 22.66 19.34 -9.61
N GLU A 305 22.69 19.23 -10.95
CA GLU A 305 22.08 18.18 -11.78
C GLU A 305 22.76 16.81 -11.58
N GLY A 306 22.52 16.17 -10.43
CA GLY A 306 22.73 14.75 -10.22
C GLY A 306 21.40 14.11 -9.81
N GLN A 307 21.06 12.94 -10.39
CA GLN A 307 19.81 12.21 -10.10
C GLN A 307 19.49 12.21 -8.60
N LYS A 308 18.56 13.08 -8.20
CA LYS A 308 18.27 13.32 -6.79
C LYS A 308 17.46 12.14 -6.25
N LEU A 309 18.15 11.21 -5.57
CA LEU A 309 17.53 10.11 -4.85
C LEU A 309 16.44 10.66 -3.91
N ARG A 310 15.24 10.10 -4.01
CA ARG A 310 14.14 10.38 -3.10
C ARG A 310 14.12 9.35 -1.99
N ASN A 311 13.66 9.78 -0.83
CA ASN A 311 13.48 8.92 0.34
C ASN A 311 12.01 8.82 0.69
N VAL A 312 11.58 7.60 1.01
CA VAL A 312 10.26 7.31 1.55
C VAL A 312 10.43 6.52 2.84
N LEU A 313 9.60 6.82 3.84
CA LEU A 313 9.47 6.00 5.03
C LEU A 313 8.31 5.05 4.83
N VAL A 314 8.58 3.75 4.98
CA VAL A 314 7.57 2.70 4.95
C VAL A 314 7.39 2.22 6.37
N LEU A 315 6.15 2.26 6.84
CA LEU A 315 5.76 1.91 8.20
C LEU A 315 4.87 0.67 8.15
N SER A 316 5.19 -0.35 8.93
CA SER A 316 4.26 -1.45 9.21
C SER A 316 3.70 -1.34 10.61
N GLY A 317 2.44 -1.74 10.78
CA GLY A 317 1.83 -1.88 12.10
C GLY A 317 1.39 -3.32 12.36
N GLY A 318 1.58 -3.79 13.58
CA GLY A 318 1.21 -5.12 14.03
C GLY A 318 1.32 -5.27 15.55
N GLU A 319 1.03 -6.46 16.05
CA GLU A 319 1.17 -6.80 17.47
C GLU A 319 2.46 -7.58 17.70
N GLY A 320 3.14 -7.21 18.78
CA GLY A 320 4.45 -7.73 19.13
C GLY A 320 5.57 -7.28 18.18
N TYR A 321 6.78 -7.59 18.62
CA TYR A 321 8.02 -7.39 17.89
C TYR A 321 8.84 -8.68 17.97
N ILE A 322 9.47 -9.05 16.86
CA ILE A 322 10.40 -10.17 16.79
C ILE A 322 11.60 -9.82 15.90
N ASP A 323 12.79 -10.23 16.32
CA ASP A 323 13.99 -10.28 15.48
C ASP A 323 14.23 -11.74 15.06
N PHE A 324 13.95 -12.06 13.80
CA PHE A 324 14.03 -13.42 13.27
C PHE A 324 15.45 -14.01 13.27
N ARG A 325 16.49 -13.21 13.52
CA ARG A 325 17.87 -13.70 13.63
C ARG A 325 18.17 -14.30 15.00
N ILE A 326 17.56 -13.72 16.03
CA ILE A 326 17.77 -14.10 17.43
C ILE A 326 16.68 -15.08 17.87
N GLY A 327 15.50 -15.02 17.25
CA GLY A 327 14.33 -15.78 17.65
C GLY A 327 13.58 -15.06 18.77
N ASP A 328 12.60 -15.74 19.36
CA ASP A 328 11.68 -15.09 20.28
C ASP A 328 12.25 -14.81 21.67
N GLY A 329 13.52 -15.18 21.91
CA GLY A 329 14.23 -15.00 23.19
C GLY A 329 13.34 -15.44 24.34
N GLU A 330 13.29 -16.75 24.62
CA GLU A 330 12.56 -17.31 25.76
C GLU A 330 12.66 -16.35 26.94
N ASP A 331 11.49 -15.92 27.40
CA ASP A 331 11.24 -14.95 28.45
C ASP A 331 12.44 -14.72 29.37
N ASP A 332 13.12 -13.59 29.18
CA ASP A 332 14.02 -13.04 30.20
C ASP A 332 13.17 -12.42 31.36
N GLU A 333 12.13 -13.14 31.79
CA GLU A 333 11.47 -12.92 33.08
C GLU A 333 12.30 -13.59 34.18
N THR A 334 13.46 -12.99 34.43
CA THR A 334 13.99 -12.91 35.79
C THR A 334 13.93 -11.45 36.24
N GLU A 335 12.73 -10.84 36.22
CA GLU A 335 12.49 -9.68 37.07
C GLU A 335 12.27 -10.16 38.51
N GLU A 336 13.38 -10.40 39.21
CA GLU A 336 13.44 -10.31 40.67
C GLU A 336 13.02 -8.88 41.07
N GLY A 337 11.76 -8.73 41.45
CA GLY A 337 11.18 -7.47 41.92
C GLY A 337 10.23 -7.71 43.08
N THR A 338 10.78 -7.84 44.27
CA THR A 338 10.03 -7.78 45.54
C THR A 338 9.23 -6.48 45.64
N GLY A 339 7.90 -6.52 45.77
CA GLY A 339 7.16 -5.35 46.26
C GLY A 339 5.71 -5.17 45.81
N ASP A 340 4.82 -5.56 46.72
CA ASP A 340 3.51 -4.97 47.02
C ASP A 340 2.27 -5.27 46.13
N ILE A 341 1.25 -5.79 46.82
CA ILE A 341 -0.04 -6.25 46.26
C ILE A 341 -1.00 -5.06 46.31
N SER A 342 -1.07 -4.24 45.26
CA SER A 342 -2.28 -3.46 45.00
C SER A 342 -2.37 -2.95 43.55
N GLN A 343 -3.55 -3.16 42.94
CA GLN A 343 -3.98 -2.77 41.58
C GLN A 343 -3.53 -3.66 40.41
N VAL A 344 -4.25 -4.77 40.20
CA VAL A 344 -4.18 -5.55 38.95
C VAL A 344 -4.93 -4.79 37.84
N LYS A 345 -4.25 -3.86 37.17
CA LYS A 345 -4.56 -3.59 35.76
C LYS A 345 -3.91 -4.71 34.96
N PRO A 346 -4.58 -5.35 33.99
CA PRO A 346 -3.91 -6.28 33.09
C PRO A 346 -2.90 -5.47 32.28
N VAL A 347 -1.63 -5.56 32.67
CA VAL A 347 -0.52 -5.00 31.90
C VAL A 347 -0.34 -5.97 30.73
N LEU A 348 -0.67 -5.53 29.52
CA LEU A 348 -0.38 -6.31 28.30
C LEU A 348 1.09 -6.71 28.33
N SER A 349 1.34 -7.99 28.11
CA SER A 349 2.70 -8.51 28.00
C SER A 349 3.43 -7.72 26.90
N LYS A 350 4.75 -7.56 27.00
CA LYS A 350 5.55 -6.86 25.98
C LYS A 350 5.31 -7.45 24.58
N ALA A 351 5.00 -8.74 24.53
CA ALA A 351 4.61 -9.51 23.35
C ALA A 351 3.32 -9.02 22.66
N GLU A 352 2.35 -8.50 23.40
CA GLU A 352 1.02 -8.13 22.90
C GLU A 352 0.89 -6.63 22.59
N ARG A 353 1.94 -5.84 22.85
CA ARG A 353 1.92 -4.40 22.58
C ARG A 353 1.90 -4.15 21.08
N SER A 354 1.15 -3.13 20.66
CA SER A 354 1.19 -2.65 19.27
C SER A 354 2.54 -2.04 18.97
N HIS A 355 3.17 -2.49 17.88
CA HIS A 355 4.46 -1.99 17.41
C HIS A 355 4.31 -1.38 16.02
N ILE A 356 5.09 -0.34 15.77
CA ILE A 356 5.31 0.21 14.43
C ILE A 356 6.78 0.00 14.09
N ILE A 357 7.04 -0.57 12.93
CA ILE A 357 8.40 -0.74 12.39
C ILE A 357 8.53 0.17 11.18
N VAL A 358 9.64 0.91 11.10
CA VAL A 358 9.87 1.93 10.07
C VAL A 358 11.14 1.62 9.29
N TRP A 359 11.02 1.57 7.97
CA TRP A 359 12.14 1.46 7.04
C TRP A 359 12.27 2.75 6.23
N GLN A 360 13.48 3.27 6.08
CA GLN A 360 13.77 4.28 5.08
C GLN A 360 14.22 3.59 3.79
N VAL A 361 13.58 3.93 2.67
CA VAL A 361 13.98 3.45 1.35
C VAL A 361 14.31 4.63 0.45
N SER A 362 15.51 4.56 -0.11
CA SER A 362 15.98 5.47 -1.16
C SER A 362 15.65 4.87 -2.52
N TYR A 363 15.10 5.69 -3.41
CA TYR A 363 14.76 5.29 -4.77
C TYR A 363 14.96 6.46 -5.73
N THR A 364 15.23 6.17 -6.99
CA THR A 364 15.25 7.19 -8.03
C THR A 364 13.81 7.40 -8.49
N PRO A 365 13.25 8.61 -8.39
CA PRO A 365 11.94 8.89 -8.97
C PRO A 365 11.97 8.71 -10.48
N GLU A 366 10.90 8.13 -11.03
CA GLU A 366 10.63 8.02 -12.47
C GLU A 366 10.37 9.39 -13.10
#